data_AF-R4KSW4-F1
#
_entry.id   AF-R4KSW4-F1
#
_cell.length_a   1.000
_cell.length_b   1.000
_cell.length_c   1.000
_cell.angle_alpha   90.00
_cell.angle_beta   90.00
_cell.angle_gamma   90.00
#
_symmetry.space_group_name_H-M   'P 1'
#
loop_
_entity.id
_entity.type
_entity.pdbx_description
1 polymer ?
#
loop_
_entity_poly.entity_id
_entity_poly.type
_entity_poly.pdbx_seq_one_letter_code
_entity_poly.pdbx_strand_id
1 'polypeptide(L)'
;MPQDSVPSDGDVAFSVEGVTNPDGGMMTKVNTEVALLDNTRPVSIKTRSVCQRQIIMTFDEPLNFRENANEVTAAKNFKVKIGSSTITILKAAVVNGKRTVTLDLGSDLPDAGDITIKVVADANGNINIIDASQNKNPLNDDMTYTIDR
;
A
#
# COMPACT_ATOMS: atom_id res chain seq x y z
N MET A 1 0.48 17.98 -12.65
CA MET A 1 -0.33 18.45 -11.51
C MET A 1 -1.37 19.39 -12.08
N PRO A 2 -2.68 19.20 -11.80
CA PRO A 2 -3.69 20.18 -12.14
C PRO A 2 -3.36 21.54 -11.53
N GLN A 3 -3.91 22.60 -12.10
CA GLN A 3 -3.87 23.92 -11.51
C GLN A 3 -4.51 23.87 -10.10
N ASP A 4 -3.93 24.59 -9.14
CA ASP A 4 -4.37 24.66 -7.73
C ASP A 4 -4.27 23.34 -6.94
N SER A 5 -3.38 22.43 -7.33
CA SER A 5 -3.08 21.20 -6.59
C SER A 5 -1.74 21.26 -5.87
N VAL A 6 -1.66 20.66 -4.68
CA VAL A 6 -0.40 20.43 -3.94
C VAL A 6 0.12 19.01 -4.17
N PRO A 7 1.45 18.78 -4.13
CA PRO A 7 2.02 17.44 -4.19
C PRO A 7 1.46 16.54 -3.07
N SER A 8 1.49 15.23 -3.28
CA SER A 8 1.13 14.24 -2.25
C SER A 8 2.11 14.22 -1.07
N ASP A 9 3.37 14.54 -1.34
CA ASP A 9 4.51 14.41 -0.46
C ASP A 9 5.60 15.43 -0.83
N GLY A 10 6.52 15.68 0.11
CA GLY A 10 7.65 16.60 -0.06
C GLY A 10 7.39 18.02 0.44
N ASP A 11 8.36 18.90 0.22
CA ASP A 11 8.32 20.27 0.73
C ASP A 11 7.48 21.17 -0.17
N VAL A 12 6.50 21.84 0.45
CA VAL A 12 5.63 22.80 -0.23
C VAL A 12 5.89 24.20 0.30
N ALA A 13 6.29 25.10 -0.59
CA ALA A 13 6.44 26.51 -0.27
C ALA A 13 5.07 27.14 0.00
N PHE A 14 4.93 27.76 1.17
CA PHE A 14 3.76 28.51 1.58
C PHE A 14 4.15 29.97 1.79
N SER A 15 3.47 30.88 1.11
CA SER A 15 3.74 32.31 1.21
C SER A 15 2.48 33.09 1.55
N VAL A 16 2.58 33.99 2.52
CA VAL A 16 1.53 34.95 2.88
C VAL A 16 2.03 36.34 2.55
N GLU A 17 1.27 37.07 1.73
CA GLU A 17 1.55 38.45 1.34
C GLU A 17 0.27 39.27 1.23
N GLY A 18 0.37 40.61 1.25
CA GLY A 18 -0.77 41.51 1.07
C GLY A 18 -1.72 41.64 2.27
N VAL A 19 -1.41 41.01 3.41
CA VAL A 19 -2.19 41.17 4.64
C VAL A 19 -2.00 42.56 5.20
N THR A 20 -3.08 43.35 5.25
CA THR A 20 -3.08 44.74 5.71
C THR A 20 -3.96 44.85 6.94
N ASN A 21 -3.48 45.54 7.99
CA ASN A 21 -4.30 45.81 9.17
C ASN A 21 -5.34 46.94 8.88
N PRO A 22 -6.34 47.15 9.75
CA PRO A 22 -7.34 48.20 9.55
C PRO A 22 -6.78 49.62 9.43
N ASP A 23 -5.58 49.87 9.98
CA ASP A 23 -4.90 51.16 9.96
C ASP A 23 -4.01 51.36 8.70
N GLY A 24 -4.02 50.42 7.76
CA GLY A 24 -3.27 50.49 6.49
C GLY A 24 -1.82 50.00 6.56
N GLY A 25 -1.37 49.46 7.70
CA GLY A 25 -0.07 48.80 7.84
C GLY A 25 -0.06 47.42 7.18
N MET A 26 0.87 47.21 6.25
CA MET A 26 1.02 45.95 5.52
C MET A 26 2.06 45.04 6.20
N MET A 27 1.71 43.77 6.41
CA MET A 27 2.64 42.76 6.89
C MET A 27 3.72 42.49 5.84
N THR A 28 4.96 42.30 6.28
CA THR A 28 6.04 41.79 5.44
C THR A 28 5.69 40.39 4.95
N LYS A 29 6.03 40.08 3.70
CA LYS A 29 5.88 38.74 3.13
C LYS A 29 6.55 37.71 4.03
N VAL A 30 5.79 36.68 4.40
CA VAL A 30 6.30 35.53 5.14
C VAL A 30 6.32 34.34 4.18
N ASN A 31 7.49 33.73 4.03
CA ASN A 31 7.66 32.47 3.33
C ASN A 31 8.01 31.39 4.35
N THR A 32 7.39 30.24 4.23
CA THR A 32 7.71 29.05 5.00
C THR A 32 7.59 27.83 4.11
N GLU A 33 8.14 26.71 4.54
CA GLU A 33 8.01 25.43 3.86
C GLU A 33 7.30 24.48 4.81
N VAL A 34 6.30 23.76 4.28
CA VAL A 34 5.59 22.72 5.00
C VAL A 34 5.97 21.39 4.37
N ALA A 35 6.54 20.49 5.17
CA ALA A 35 6.82 19.12 4.75
C ALA A 35 5.53 18.30 4.75
N LEU A 36 5.12 17.81 3.58
CA LEU A 36 4.05 16.83 3.44
C LEU A 36 4.64 15.44 3.57
N LEU A 37 4.17 14.71 4.59
CA LEU A 37 4.59 13.34 4.86
C LEU A 37 3.54 12.38 4.30
N ASP A 38 4.01 11.38 3.56
CA ASP A 38 3.20 10.28 3.08
C ASP A 38 2.67 9.45 4.26
N ASN A 39 1.38 9.52 4.51
CA ASN A 39 0.70 8.80 5.58
C ASN A 39 -0.36 7.83 5.04
N THR A 40 -0.35 7.54 3.73
CA THR A 40 -1.25 6.56 3.15
C THR A 40 -0.72 5.15 3.32
N ARG A 41 -1.64 4.19 3.33
CA ARG A 41 -1.32 2.76 3.33
C ARG A 41 -1.45 2.28 1.89
N PRO A 42 -0.58 1.38 1.42
CA PRO A 42 -0.70 0.85 0.07
C PRO A 42 -2.01 0.07 -0.10
N VAL A 43 -2.70 0.32 -1.20
CA VAL A 43 -3.95 -0.35 -1.59
C VAL A 43 -3.73 -1.11 -2.89
N SER A 44 -4.21 -2.36 -2.95
CA SER A 44 -4.16 -3.08 -4.21
C SER A 44 -5.17 -2.49 -5.20
N ILE A 45 -4.66 -2.01 -6.34
CA ILE A 45 -5.45 -1.48 -7.45
C ILE A 45 -5.81 -2.55 -8.48
N LYS A 46 -5.12 -3.70 -8.46
CA LYS A 46 -5.38 -4.81 -9.37
C LYS A 46 -4.89 -6.12 -8.79
N THR A 47 -5.75 -7.14 -8.78
CA THR A 47 -5.38 -8.50 -8.38
C THR A 47 -5.80 -9.47 -9.48
N ARG A 48 -4.86 -10.32 -9.92
CA ARG A 48 -5.11 -11.29 -11.01
C ARG A 48 -4.40 -12.61 -10.76
N SER A 49 -5.01 -13.72 -11.19
CA SER A 49 -4.29 -15.00 -11.32
C SER A 49 -3.45 -15.00 -12.59
N VAL A 50 -2.20 -15.46 -12.51
CA VAL A 50 -1.28 -15.53 -13.68
C VAL A 50 -1.08 -16.95 -14.14
N CYS A 51 -1.11 -17.91 -13.21
CA CYS A 51 -1.16 -19.34 -13.50
C CYS A 51 -1.95 -20.04 -12.41
N GLN A 52 -2.11 -21.37 -12.52
CA GLN A 52 -2.88 -22.16 -11.56
C GLN A 52 -2.37 -22.00 -10.11
N ARG A 53 -1.13 -21.61 -9.85
CA ARG A 53 -0.59 -21.51 -8.48
C ARG A 53 -0.08 -20.12 -8.11
N GLN A 54 -0.38 -19.11 -8.92
CA GLN A 54 0.19 -17.78 -8.70
C GLN A 54 -0.83 -16.67 -8.88
N ILE A 55 -0.85 -15.77 -7.91
CA ILE A 55 -1.63 -14.54 -7.93
C ILE A 55 -0.66 -13.36 -7.88
N ILE A 56 -0.88 -12.36 -8.72
CA ILE A 56 -0.16 -11.09 -8.67
C ILE A 56 -1.12 -9.99 -8.21
N MET A 57 -0.73 -9.31 -7.15
CA MET A 57 -1.38 -8.11 -6.62
C MET A 57 -0.53 -6.90 -6.98
N THR A 58 -1.13 -5.93 -7.63
CA THR A 58 -0.53 -4.63 -7.96
C THR A 58 -1.09 -3.56 -7.03
N PHE A 59 -0.23 -2.70 -6.52
CA PHE A 59 -0.54 -1.65 -5.57
C PHE A 59 -0.38 -0.27 -6.20
N ASP A 60 -1.00 0.73 -5.59
CA ASP A 60 -0.82 2.14 -5.92
C ASP A 60 0.54 2.68 -5.46
N GLU A 61 1.15 2.09 -4.44
CA GLU A 61 2.42 2.50 -3.84
C GLU A 61 3.51 1.40 -3.95
N PRO A 62 4.81 1.76 -3.99
CA PRO A 62 5.90 0.79 -3.96
C PRO A 62 5.99 0.12 -2.58
N LEU A 63 6.41 -1.15 -2.57
CA LEU A 63 6.40 -1.97 -1.37
C LEU A 63 7.79 -2.45 -1.01
N ASN A 64 7.99 -2.72 0.28
CA ASN A 64 9.17 -3.36 0.84
C ASN A 64 8.76 -4.39 1.89
N PHE A 65 9.67 -5.32 2.18
CA PHE A 65 9.56 -6.10 3.40
C PHE A 65 9.84 -5.23 4.63
N ARG A 66 9.10 -5.50 5.71
CA ARG A 66 9.47 -5.02 7.04
C ARG A 66 10.84 -5.57 7.43
N GLU A 67 11.56 -4.88 8.30
CA GLU A 67 12.84 -5.36 8.81
C GLU A 67 12.72 -6.78 9.39
N ASN A 68 13.66 -7.66 9.03
CA ASN A 68 13.69 -9.09 9.37
C ASN A 68 12.56 -9.95 8.78
N ALA A 69 11.72 -9.39 7.91
CA ALA A 69 10.76 -10.17 7.14
C ALA A 69 11.37 -10.71 5.85
N ASN A 70 10.77 -11.79 5.36
CA ASN A 70 11.02 -12.43 4.08
C ASN A 70 9.71 -12.94 3.46
N GLU A 71 9.82 -13.52 2.27
CA GLU A 71 8.68 -14.03 1.48
C GLU A 71 7.81 -15.04 2.25
N VAL A 72 8.42 -15.86 3.12
CA VAL A 72 7.73 -16.91 3.88
C VAL A 72 7.01 -16.32 5.08
N THR A 73 7.63 -15.37 5.79
CA THR A 73 6.95 -14.67 6.89
C THR A 73 5.83 -13.77 6.39
N ALA A 74 6.01 -13.13 5.23
CA ALA A 74 4.99 -12.31 4.60
C ALA A 74 3.81 -13.12 4.06
N ALA A 75 4.03 -14.37 3.63
CA ALA A 75 2.95 -15.27 3.21
C ALA A 75 1.89 -15.48 4.30
N LYS A 76 2.29 -15.45 5.58
CA LYS A 76 1.38 -15.57 6.72
C LYS A 76 0.42 -14.39 6.85
N ASN A 77 0.71 -13.27 6.19
CA ASN A 77 -0.16 -12.09 6.19
C ASN A 77 -1.28 -12.14 5.17
N PHE A 78 -1.43 -13.26 4.45
CA PHE A 78 -2.48 -13.41 3.45
C PHE A 78 -3.30 -14.67 3.73
N LYS A 79 -4.61 -14.57 3.52
CA LYS A 79 -5.54 -15.69 3.49
C LYS A 79 -6.27 -15.67 2.16
N VAL A 80 -6.03 -16.68 1.34
CA VAL A 80 -6.75 -16.87 0.08
C VAL A 80 -7.89 -17.86 0.34
N LYS A 81 -9.11 -17.47 0.02
CA LYS A 81 -10.30 -18.33 0.06
C LYS A 81 -10.87 -18.53 -1.33
N ILE A 82 -11.32 -19.75 -1.60
CA ILE A 82 -12.11 -20.10 -2.78
C ILE A 82 -13.42 -20.66 -2.27
N GLY A 83 -14.51 -19.91 -2.43
CA GLY A 83 -15.77 -20.24 -1.75
C GLY A 83 -15.57 -20.42 -0.25
N SER A 84 -15.77 -21.64 0.27
CA SER A 84 -15.58 -21.99 1.69
C SER A 84 -14.17 -22.50 2.04
N SER A 85 -13.36 -22.86 1.06
CA SER A 85 -12.04 -23.48 1.28
C SER A 85 -10.94 -22.44 1.39
N THR A 86 -9.98 -22.65 2.29
CA THR A 86 -8.78 -21.79 2.43
C THR A 86 -7.59 -22.44 1.74
N ILE A 87 -6.86 -21.68 0.94
CA ILE A 87 -5.59 -22.12 0.33
C ILE A 87 -4.42 -21.64 1.20
N THR A 88 -3.44 -22.52 1.37
CA THR A 88 -2.16 -22.17 1.98
C THR A 88 -1.30 -21.40 0.99
N ILE A 89 -0.68 -20.31 1.45
CA ILE A 89 0.25 -19.51 0.65
C ILE A 89 1.66 -19.90 1.10
N LEU A 90 2.51 -20.30 0.15
CA LEU A 90 3.87 -20.74 0.42
C LEU A 90 4.82 -19.55 0.53
N LYS A 91 4.63 -18.56 -0.35
CA LYS A 91 5.47 -17.37 -0.45
C LYS A 91 4.65 -16.15 -0.86
N ALA A 92 5.00 -15.00 -0.30
CA ALA A 92 4.57 -13.68 -0.78
C ALA A 92 5.81 -12.88 -1.15
N ALA A 93 6.19 -12.94 -2.43
CA ALA A 93 7.37 -12.27 -2.95
C ALA A 93 7.08 -10.79 -3.23
N VAL A 94 7.97 -9.93 -2.77
CA VAL A 94 7.99 -8.48 -3.04
C VAL A 94 9.33 -8.15 -3.64
N VAL A 95 9.33 -7.41 -4.75
CA VAL A 95 10.55 -6.79 -5.26
C VAL A 95 10.65 -5.41 -4.65
N ASN A 96 11.66 -5.17 -3.82
CA ASN A 96 11.83 -3.91 -3.10
C ASN A 96 11.73 -2.69 -4.03
N GLY A 97 10.90 -1.73 -3.66
CA GLY A 97 10.63 -0.52 -4.45
C GLY A 97 9.76 -0.77 -5.69
N LYS A 98 9.13 -1.94 -5.82
CA LYS A 98 8.10 -2.22 -6.84
C LYS A 98 6.72 -2.29 -6.20
N ARG A 99 5.70 -2.12 -7.04
CA ARG A 99 4.29 -2.07 -6.63
C ARG A 99 3.60 -3.43 -6.70
N THR A 100 4.36 -4.52 -6.60
CA THR A 100 3.83 -5.87 -6.91
C THR A 100 4.16 -6.86 -5.80
N VAL A 101 3.13 -7.58 -5.36
CA VAL A 101 3.24 -8.77 -4.52
C VAL A 101 2.84 -9.98 -5.35
N THR A 102 3.70 -10.99 -5.38
CA THR A 102 3.43 -12.27 -6.03
C THR A 102 3.19 -13.32 -4.95
N LEU A 103 2.00 -13.90 -4.93
CA LEU A 103 1.61 -14.97 -4.02
C LEU A 103 1.76 -16.32 -4.72
N ASP A 104 2.61 -17.19 -4.18
CA ASP A 104 2.74 -18.57 -4.61
C ASP A 104 1.90 -19.48 -3.71
N LEU A 105 1.03 -20.28 -4.31
CA LEU A 105 0.02 -21.08 -3.63
C LEU A 105 0.46 -22.53 -3.43
N GLY A 106 -0.01 -23.11 -2.33
CA GLY A 106 0.22 -24.50 -1.96
C GLY A 106 -0.54 -25.51 -2.83
N SER A 107 -1.63 -25.07 -3.44
CA SER A 107 -2.50 -25.86 -4.32
C SER A 107 -2.92 -25.06 -5.54
N ASP A 108 -3.42 -25.76 -6.55
CA ASP A 108 -3.94 -25.15 -7.77
C ASP A 108 -5.24 -24.37 -7.49
N LEU A 109 -5.39 -23.25 -8.17
CA LEU A 109 -6.60 -22.47 -8.27
C LEU A 109 -7.55 -23.21 -9.23
N PRO A 110 -8.82 -23.39 -8.85
CA PRO A 110 -9.82 -23.95 -9.74
C PRO A 110 -10.09 -22.99 -10.89
N ASP A 111 -10.59 -23.53 -11.99
CA ASP A 111 -10.94 -22.74 -13.18
C ASP A 111 -12.17 -21.85 -12.96
N ALA A 112 -12.97 -22.13 -11.92
CA ALA A 112 -14.18 -21.38 -11.58
C ALA A 112 -14.31 -21.13 -10.06
N GLY A 113 -15.18 -20.17 -9.69
CA GLY A 113 -15.50 -19.81 -8.31
C GLY A 113 -14.81 -18.55 -7.83
N ASP A 114 -15.44 -17.88 -6.86
CA ASP A 114 -14.97 -16.60 -6.34
C ASP A 114 -13.74 -16.80 -5.46
N ILE A 115 -12.65 -16.13 -5.85
CA ILE A 115 -11.42 -16.10 -5.06
C ILE A 115 -11.37 -14.78 -4.31
N THR A 116 -11.22 -14.86 -2.99
CA THR A 116 -11.05 -13.69 -2.12
C THR A 116 -9.72 -13.78 -1.40
N ILE A 117 -9.02 -12.65 -1.31
CA ILE A 117 -7.75 -12.52 -0.60
C ILE A 117 -7.95 -11.54 0.53
N LYS A 118 -7.71 -11.98 1.76
CA LYS A 118 -7.72 -11.12 2.93
C LYS A 118 -6.31 -10.96 3.46
N VAL A 119 -5.91 -9.73 3.75
CA VAL A 119 -4.68 -9.45 4.50
C VAL A 119 -4.97 -9.67 5.98
N VAL A 120 -4.04 -10.26 6.72
CA VAL A 120 -4.19 -10.54 8.16
C VAL A 120 -2.88 -10.33 8.90
N ALA A 121 -2.95 -9.90 10.15
CA ALA A 121 -1.78 -9.91 11.01
C ALA A 121 -1.27 -11.33 11.25
N ASP A 122 0.05 -11.50 11.39
CA ASP A 122 0.63 -12.77 11.81
C ASP A 122 0.33 -13.05 13.30
N ALA A 123 0.82 -14.19 13.81
CA ALA A 123 0.59 -14.59 15.20
C ALA A 123 1.13 -13.58 16.25
N ASN A 124 2.04 -12.69 15.84
CA ASN A 124 2.61 -11.65 16.69
C ASN A 124 1.96 -10.27 16.45
N GLY A 125 0.88 -10.20 15.66
CA GLY A 125 0.21 -8.94 15.33
C GLY A 125 0.92 -8.14 14.23
N ASN A 126 1.90 -8.71 13.53
CA ASN A 126 2.68 -7.99 12.53
C ASN A 126 2.14 -8.19 11.11
N ILE A 127 2.18 -7.11 10.34
CA ILE A 127 2.11 -7.13 8.87
C ILE A 127 3.53 -6.89 8.35
N ASN A 128 4.00 -7.79 7.49
CA ASN A 128 5.41 -7.88 7.09
C ASN A 128 5.69 -7.25 5.72
N ILE A 129 4.66 -6.72 5.06
CA ILE A 129 4.78 -5.90 3.86
C ILE A 129 4.34 -4.49 4.21
N ILE A 130 5.21 -3.53 3.90
CA ILE A 130 5.06 -2.12 4.20
C ILE A 130 5.23 -1.31 2.93
N ASP A 131 4.70 -0.10 2.95
CA ASP A 131 5.07 0.94 2.01
C ASP A 131 6.60 1.18 2.03
N ALA A 132 7.14 1.51 0.86
CA ALA A 132 8.53 1.91 0.67
C ALA A 132 8.82 3.36 1.08
N SER A 133 7.81 4.19 1.37
CA SER A 133 7.99 5.55 1.87
C SER A 133 8.71 5.61 3.23
N GLN A 134 8.99 6.83 3.69
CA GLN A 134 9.66 7.05 4.97
C GLN A 134 8.85 6.56 6.17
N ASN A 135 7.51 6.64 6.11
CA ASN A 135 6.64 6.28 7.22
C ASN A 135 6.32 4.78 7.28
N LYS A 136 6.62 4.03 6.20
CA LYS A 136 6.59 2.56 6.18
C LYS A 136 5.27 1.97 6.69
N ASN A 137 4.16 2.54 6.22
CA ASN A 137 2.84 2.12 6.67
C ASN A 137 2.57 0.66 6.24
N PRO A 138 2.13 -0.22 7.15
CA PRO A 138 1.82 -1.61 6.82
C PRO A 138 0.55 -1.72 5.97
N LEU A 139 0.45 -2.81 5.21
CA LEU A 139 -0.82 -3.18 4.56
C LEU A 139 -1.95 -3.32 5.60
N ASN A 140 -3.18 -3.02 5.19
CA ASN A 140 -4.35 -3.07 6.05
C ASN A 140 -4.94 -4.49 6.14
N ASP A 141 -5.17 -4.99 7.36
CA ASP A 141 -5.76 -6.30 7.66
C ASP A 141 -7.29 -6.37 7.51
N ASP A 142 -7.94 -5.23 7.24
CA ASP A 142 -9.37 -5.16 6.92
C ASP A 142 -9.66 -5.24 5.41
N MET A 143 -8.63 -5.25 4.56
CA MET A 143 -8.84 -5.28 3.11
C MET A 143 -9.09 -6.69 2.59
N THR A 144 -10.17 -6.83 1.81
CA THR A 144 -10.50 -8.01 1.03
C THR A 144 -10.46 -7.67 -0.44
N TYR A 145 -9.71 -8.45 -1.21
CA TYR A 145 -9.56 -8.28 -2.64
C TYR A 145 -10.20 -9.45 -3.38
N THR A 146 -10.93 -9.14 -4.44
CA THR A 146 -11.41 -10.11 -5.41
C THR A 146 -10.42 -10.22 -6.56
N ILE A 147 -10.33 -11.40 -7.16
CA ILE A 147 -9.45 -11.63 -8.30
C ILE A 147 -10.24 -11.44 -9.58
N ASP A 148 -9.74 -10.58 -10.46
CA ASP A 148 -10.19 -10.53 -11.85
C ASP A 148 -9.44 -11.63 -12.63
N ARG A 149 -10.17 -12.61 -13.16
CA ARG A 149 -9.64 -13.67 -14.02
C ARG A 149 -9.62 -13.21 -15.48
#